data_AF-A0A1R1CK06-F1
#
_entry.id   AF-A0A1R1CK06-F1
#
_cell.length_a   1.000
_cell.length_b   1.000
_cell.length_c   1.000
_cell.angle_alpha   90.00
_cell.angle_beta   90.00
_cell.angle_gamma   90.00
#
_symmetry.space_group_name_H-M   'P 1'
#
loop_
_entity.id
_entity.type
_entity.pdbx_description
1 polymer ?
#
loop_
_entity_poly.entity_id
_entity_poly.type
_entity_poly.pdbx_seq_one_letter_code
_entity_poly.pdbx_strand_id
1 'polypeptide(L)'
;MKDNTTNRALLVEQAYKNWIITHIELREADSERRRRLVDRDDHGEQLFATLIWWPILGSFEHLHPEYEVNDYRDGSRFLDFTYIRSPHQISIEIDGYGPHQKHASRRKFSDDRFRQNQLILDDWIVVRFSYDDIRERPRQCQQFIQQLLGKLYGIGRVDALELQLSATARELLRWAKRLEREATFGPKDVEKQLRISHCTALKYLQLLLQHKLIEQASGKQRIRSYRLTALAARTVL
;
A
#
# COMPACT_ATOMS: atom_id res chain seq x y z
N MET A 1 -19.72 25.80 -16.30
CA MET A 1 -18.63 25.46 -15.35
C MET A 1 -19.11 24.94 -14.00
N LYS A 2 -20.19 25.48 -13.38
CA LYS A 2 -20.73 24.93 -12.11
C LYS A 2 -21.23 23.48 -12.23
N ASP A 3 -21.83 23.14 -13.36
CA ASP A 3 -22.46 21.84 -13.64
C ASP A 3 -21.49 20.64 -13.59
N ASN A 4 -20.26 20.82 -14.07
CA ASN A 4 -19.25 19.74 -14.09
C ASN A 4 -18.65 19.46 -12.70
N THR A 5 -18.62 20.47 -11.83
CA THR A 5 -18.07 20.32 -10.46
C THR A 5 -19.07 19.58 -9.56
N THR A 6 -20.36 19.91 -9.68
CA THR A 6 -21.45 19.24 -8.96
C THR A 6 -21.57 17.78 -9.37
N ASN A 7 -21.53 17.48 -10.68
CA ASN A 7 -21.56 16.10 -11.16
C ASN A 7 -20.36 15.29 -10.67
N ARG A 8 -19.17 15.89 -10.62
CA ARG A 8 -17.98 15.22 -10.09
C ARG A 8 -18.12 14.92 -8.60
N ALA A 9 -18.60 15.86 -7.79
CA ALA A 9 -18.80 15.64 -6.35
C ALA A 9 -19.79 14.49 -6.09
N LEU A 10 -20.90 14.46 -6.82
CA LEU A 10 -21.91 13.40 -6.71
C LEU A 10 -21.33 12.02 -7.06
N LEU A 11 -20.48 11.94 -8.10
CA LEU A 11 -19.79 10.70 -8.46
C LEU A 11 -18.86 10.20 -7.36
N VAL A 12 -18.11 11.09 -6.69
CA VAL A 12 -17.21 10.72 -5.59
C VAL A 12 -18.01 10.20 -4.39
N GLU A 13 -19.09 10.89 -4.02
CA GLU A 13 -19.96 10.47 -2.94
C GLU A 13 -20.58 9.09 -3.20
N GLN A 14 -21.03 8.84 -4.44
CA GLN A 14 -21.57 7.53 -4.81
C GLN A 14 -20.48 6.44 -4.77
N ALA A 15 -19.28 6.73 -5.25
CA ALA A 15 -18.16 5.81 -5.19
C ALA A 15 -17.80 5.45 -3.74
N TYR A 16 -17.80 6.44 -2.84
CA TYR A 16 -17.57 6.22 -1.41
C TYR A 16 -18.64 5.34 -0.78
N LYS A 17 -19.93 5.64 -1.03
CA LYS A 17 -21.05 4.84 -0.53
C LYS A 17 -20.96 3.39 -1.00
N ASN A 18 -20.70 3.17 -2.29
CA ASN A 18 -20.55 1.83 -2.84
C ASN A 18 -19.36 1.09 -2.19
N TRP A 19 -18.23 1.76 -2.02
CA TRP A 19 -17.04 1.19 -1.39
C TRP A 19 -17.29 0.76 0.07
N ILE A 20 -18.05 1.56 0.84
CA ILE A 20 -18.46 1.19 2.20
C ILE A 20 -19.42 -0.01 2.20
N ILE A 21 -20.41 -0.02 1.32
CA ILE A 21 -21.36 -1.14 1.18
C ILE A 21 -20.61 -2.44 0.87
N THR A 22 -19.66 -2.41 -0.08
CA THR A 22 -18.82 -3.57 -0.37
C THR A 22 -18.08 -4.06 0.87
N HIS A 23 -17.50 -3.16 1.67
CA HIS A 23 -16.80 -3.56 2.90
C HIS A 23 -17.73 -4.10 4.00
N ILE A 24 -18.98 -3.63 4.06
CA ILE A 24 -20.01 -4.16 4.95
C ILE A 24 -20.37 -5.59 4.52
N GLU A 25 -20.59 -5.83 3.23
CA GLU A 25 -20.95 -7.14 2.66
C GLU A 25 -19.83 -8.18 2.77
N LEU A 26 -18.56 -7.75 2.71
CA LEU A 26 -17.40 -8.63 2.88
C LEU A 26 -17.20 -9.13 4.33
N ARG A 27 -17.90 -8.54 5.32
CA ARG A 27 -17.74 -8.86 6.74
C ARG A 27 -18.91 -9.70 7.23
N GLU A 28 -18.59 -10.69 8.07
CA GLU A 28 -19.54 -11.55 8.78
C GLU A 28 -20.66 -10.72 9.42
N ALA A 29 -21.91 -11.18 9.26
CA ALA A 29 -23.12 -10.42 9.61
C ALA A 29 -23.16 -9.99 11.09
N ASP A 30 -22.70 -10.86 11.98
CA ASP A 30 -22.73 -10.66 13.44
C ASP A 30 -21.38 -10.19 14.00
N SER A 31 -20.45 -9.76 13.15
CA SER A 31 -19.11 -9.33 13.59
C SER A 31 -19.07 -7.88 14.05
N GLU A 32 -18.24 -7.60 15.05
CA GLU A 32 -17.93 -6.23 15.47
C GLU A 32 -17.37 -5.41 14.30
N ARG A 33 -16.60 -6.03 13.39
CA ARG A 33 -16.07 -5.36 12.20
C ARG A 33 -17.18 -4.80 11.32
N ARG A 34 -18.28 -5.54 11.13
CA ARG A 34 -19.43 -5.09 10.35
C ARG A 34 -20.20 -4.03 11.11
N ARG A 35 -20.49 -4.26 12.40
CA ARG A 35 -21.23 -3.34 13.26
C ARG A 35 -20.61 -1.95 13.26
N ARG A 36 -19.29 -1.85 13.39
CA ARG A 36 -18.58 -0.55 13.35
C ARG A 36 -18.76 0.20 12.03
N LEU A 37 -18.84 -0.49 10.90
CA LEU A 37 -19.10 0.16 9.61
C LEU A 37 -20.55 0.62 9.43
N VAL A 38 -21.50 -0.08 10.07
CA VAL A 38 -22.93 0.26 9.99
C VAL A 38 -23.27 1.41 10.95
N ASP A 39 -22.73 1.37 12.17
CA ASP A 39 -23.05 2.30 13.26
C ASP A 39 -22.13 3.54 13.28
N ARG A 40 -21.24 3.71 12.30
CA ARG A 40 -20.24 4.79 12.29
C ARG A 40 -20.85 6.18 12.19
N ASP A 41 -20.30 7.11 12.96
CA ASP A 41 -20.44 8.54 12.76
C ASP A 41 -19.24 9.01 11.93
N ASP A 42 -19.39 9.05 10.61
CA ASP A 42 -18.26 9.03 9.66
C ASP A 42 -17.94 10.36 9.01
N HIS A 43 -18.37 11.47 9.58
CA HIS A 43 -18.24 12.75 8.91
C HIS A 43 -16.77 13.13 8.61
N GLY A 44 -15.85 12.86 9.53
CA GLY A 44 -14.42 13.13 9.32
C GLY A 44 -13.78 12.19 8.29
N GLU A 45 -14.13 10.91 8.38
CA GLU A 45 -13.66 9.83 7.53
C GLU A 45 -14.16 9.99 6.10
N GLN A 46 -15.43 10.34 5.92
CA GLN A 46 -16.01 10.66 4.63
C GLN A 46 -15.32 11.90 4.03
N LEU A 47 -15.09 12.96 4.80
CA LEU A 47 -14.37 14.14 4.31
C LEU A 47 -12.95 13.78 3.88
N PHE A 48 -12.23 12.95 4.64
CA PHE A 48 -10.91 12.48 4.24
C PHE A 48 -10.97 11.69 2.92
N ALA A 49 -11.86 10.70 2.84
CA ALA A 49 -11.99 9.84 1.67
C ALA A 49 -12.33 10.63 0.40
N THR A 50 -13.23 11.60 0.51
CA THR A 50 -13.76 12.36 -0.63
C THR A 50 -12.91 13.59 -1.01
N LEU A 51 -12.38 14.32 -0.02
CA LEU A 51 -11.61 15.55 -0.26
C LEU A 51 -10.11 15.31 -0.35
N ILE A 52 -9.58 14.27 0.29
CA ILE A 52 -8.13 14.03 0.35
C ILE A 52 -7.75 12.82 -0.50
N TRP A 53 -8.30 11.64 -0.18
CA TRP A 53 -7.87 10.39 -0.79
C TRP A 53 -8.24 10.30 -2.27
N TRP A 54 -9.54 10.44 -2.59
CA TRP A 54 -10.04 10.29 -3.95
C TRP A 54 -9.40 11.26 -4.95
N PRO A 55 -9.17 12.56 -4.65
CA PRO A 55 -8.49 13.46 -5.58
C PRO A 55 -7.05 13.06 -5.92
N ILE A 56 -6.40 12.25 -5.09
CA ILE A 56 -5.01 11.82 -5.29
C ILE A 56 -4.93 10.55 -6.13
N LEU A 57 -5.71 9.52 -5.77
CA LEU A 57 -5.62 8.20 -6.40
C LEU A 57 -6.76 7.88 -7.36
N GLY A 58 -7.91 8.54 -7.24
CA GLY A 58 -9.10 8.29 -8.07
C GLY A 58 -9.75 6.93 -7.84
N SER A 59 -9.31 6.17 -6.84
CA SER A 59 -9.87 4.88 -6.42
C SER A 59 -9.69 4.67 -4.92
N PHE A 60 -10.45 3.74 -4.35
CA PHE A 60 -10.28 3.24 -2.98
C PHE A 60 -9.59 1.87 -2.95
N GLU A 61 -8.91 1.50 -4.03
CA GLU A 61 -8.17 0.25 -4.11
C GLU A 61 -7.07 0.21 -3.04
N HIS A 62 -6.92 -0.93 -2.37
CA HIS A 62 -6.02 -1.15 -1.22
C HIS A 62 -6.30 -0.32 0.03
N LEU A 63 -7.32 0.57 0.01
CA LEU A 63 -7.78 1.27 1.20
C LEU A 63 -8.88 0.46 1.88
N HIS A 64 -8.75 0.30 3.20
CA HIS A 64 -9.69 -0.43 4.04
C HIS A 64 -10.17 0.48 5.18
N PRO A 65 -11.48 0.67 5.37
CA PRO A 65 -12.04 1.40 6.50
C PRO A 65 -12.17 0.49 7.73
N GLU A 66 -12.09 1.04 8.95
CA GLU A 66 -12.30 0.29 10.20
C GLU A 66 -11.57 -1.07 10.20
N TYR A 67 -10.25 -1.02 9.99
CA TYR A 67 -9.43 -2.21 9.82
C TYR A 67 -9.04 -2.79 11.18
N GLU A 68 -9.36 -4.05 11.40
CA GLU A 68 -9.08 -4.75 12.65
C GLU A 68 -7.61 -5.14 12.76
N VAL A 69 -6.98 -4.79 13.88
CA VAL A 69 -5.64 -5.23 14.28
C VAL A 69 -5.69 -5.90 15.65
N ASN A 70 -4.80 -6.87 15.84
CA ASN A 70 -4.65 -7.55 17.13
C ASN A 70 -3.90 -6.63 18.10
N ASP A 71 -4.47 -6.42 19.29
CA ASP A 71 -3.78 -5.79 20.42
C ASP A 71 -2.97 -6.86 21.17
N TYR A 72 -1.82 -6.46 21.72
CA TYR A 72 -0.95 -7.30 22.55
C TYR A 72 -1.61 -7.80 23.85
N ARG A 73 -2.83 -7.33 24.16
CA ARG A 73 -3.65 -7.75 25.31
C ARG A 73 -4.85 -8.63 24.92
N ASP A 74 -4.73 -9.40 23.84
CA ASP A 74 -5.79 -10.30 23.32
C ASP A 74 -7.11 -9.58 22.98
N GLY A 75 -7.03 -8.30 22.64
CA GLY A 75 -8.18 -7.49 22.25
C GLY A 75 -8.13 -7.14 20.75
N SER A 76 -9.28 -6.84 20.18
CA SER A 76 -9.37 -6.25 18.85
C SER A 76 -9.35 -4.72 18.93
N ARG A 77 -8.65 -4.08 17.99
CA ARG A 77 -8.66 -2.62 17.79
C ARG A 77 -8.90 -2.30 16.33
N PHE A 78 -9.47 -1.14 16.07
CA PHE A 78 -9.87 -0.72 14.73
C PHE A 78 -9.19 0.59 14.37
N LEU A 79 -8.54 0.60 13.21
CA LEU A 79 -7.90 1.77 12.59
C LEU A 79 -8.91 2.44 11.66
N ASP A 80 -8.99 3.77 11.67
CA ASP A 80 -10.01 4.50 10.87
C ASP A 80 -9.88 4.15 9.38
N PHE A 81 -8.66 4.26 8.87
CA PHE A 81 -8.27 3.75 7.56
C PHE A 81 -6.92 3.05 7.59
N THR A 82 -6.81 2.05 6.72
CA THR A 82 -5.59 1.30 6.50
C THR A 82 -5.35 1.11 5.01
N TYR A 83 -4.20 1.56 4.52
CA TYR A 83 -3.74 1.31 3.16
C TYR A 83 -2.75 0.15 3.12
N ILE A 84 -3.17 -0.98 2.55
CA ILE A 84 -2.36 -2.21 2.48
C ILE A 84 -1.93 -2.42 1.04
N ARG A 85 -0.72 -1.97 0.74
CA ARG A 85 -0.07 -2.26 -0.54
C ARG A 85 1.36 -2.66 -0.27
N SER A 86 1.61 -3.95 -0.53
CA SER A 86 2.90 -4.59 -0.30
C SER A 86 4.08 -3.73 -0.82
N PRO A 87 5.20 -3.66 -0.08
CA PRO A 87 5.45 -4.29 1.21
C PRO A 87 4.98 -3.46 2.42
N HIS A 88 4.22 -2.38 2.22
CA HIS A 88 3.92 -1.41 3.29
C HIS A 88 2.47 -1.49 3.75
N GLN A 89 2.27 -1.20 5.03
CA GLN A 89 0.97 -1.00 5.65
C GLN A 89 0.95 0.38 6.30
N ILE A 90 -0.01 1.20 5.91
CA ILE A 90 -0.15 2.58 6.38
C ILE A 90 -1.45 2.67 7.19
N SER A 91 -1.34 3.03 8.46
CA SER A 91 -2.48 3.42 9.29
C SER A 91 -2.71 4.92 9.15
N ILE A 92 -3.94 5.31 8.83
CA ILE A 92 -4.37 6.70 8.69
C ILE A 92 -5.49 6.92 9.70
N GLU A 93 -5.23 7.73 10.72
CA GLU A 93 -6.19 8.06 11.77
C GLU A 93 -6.71 9.50 11.62
N ILE A 94 -7.97 9.72 11.94
CA ILE A 94 -8.65 11.01 11.83
C ILE A 94 -9.07 11.47 13.23
N ASP A 95 -8.30 12.43 13.75
CA ASP A 95 -8.48 12.94 15.10
C ASP A 95 -9.46 14.12 15.13
N GLY A 96 -10.66 13.89 15.65
CA GLY A 96 -11.58 14.98 15.99
C GLY A 96 -11.14 15.72 17.26
N TYR A 97 -11.15 17.07 17.25
CA TYR A 97 -10.92 17.87 18.46
C TYR A 97 -12.24 18.41 19.01
N GLY A 98 -12.82 17.71 19.98
CA GLY A 98 -14.10 18.08 20.62
C GLY A 98 -14.03 18.12 22.16
N PRO A 99 -15.13 18.50 22.84
CA PRO A 99 -15.23 18.45 24.31
C PRO A 99 -14.86 17.08 24.90
N HIS A 100 -15.13 16.01 24.15
CA HIS A 100 -14.77 14.64 24.52
C HIS A 100 -13.25 14.39 24.61
N GLN A 101 -12.39 15.13 23.88
CA GLN A 101 -10.94 15.08 24.10
C GLN A 101 -10.51 15.84 25.37
N LYS A 102 -11.22 16.93 25.72
CA LYS A 102 -11.00 17.63 27.00
C LYS A 102 -11.39 16.77 28.22
N HIS A 103 -12.33 15.84 28.02
CA HIS A 103 -12.75 14.84 29.01
C HIS A 103 -12.14 13.45 28.78
N ALA A 104 -11.22 13.31 27.81
CA ALA A 104 -10.52 12.04 27.64
C ALA A 104 -9.72 11.78 28.92
N SER A 105 -9.97 10.65 29.57
CA SER A 105 -9.22 10.30 30.77
C SER A 105 -7.74 10.26 30.43
N ARG A 106 -6.88 10.69 31.36
CA ARG A 106 -5.41 10.58 31.20
C ARG A 106 -4.99 9.16 30.80
N ARG A 107 -5.75 8.17 31.25
CA ARG A 107 -5.58 6.76 30.89
C ARG A 107 -5.84 6.50 29.40
N LYS A 108 -6.93 7.01 28.83
CA LYS A 108 -7.22 6.88 27.39
C LYS A 108 -6.13 7.52 26.54
N PHE A 109 -5.71 8.74 26.89
CA PHE A 109 -4.61 9.40 26.19
C PHE A 109 -3.31 8.57 26.21
N SER A 110 -2.95 8.03 27.39
CA SER A 110 -1.77 7.18 27.51
C SER A 110 -1.90 5.88 26.71
N ASP A 111 -3.09 5.29 26.65
CA ASP A 111 -3.37 4.07 25.90
C ASP A 111 -3.28 4.30 24.39
N ASP A 112 -3.86 5.40 23.89
CA ASP A 112 -3.78 5.78 22.47
C ASP A 112 -2.32 6.00 22.01
N ARG A 113 -1.49 6.59 22.88
CA ARG A 113 -0.05 6.77 22.61
C ARG A 113 0.72 5.46 22.59
N PHE A 114 0.42 4.56 23.52
CA PHE A 114 1.07 3.25 23.56
C PHE A 114 0.68 2.40 22.34
N ARG A 115 -0.60 2.46 21.94
CA ARG A 115 -1.12 1.81 20.73
C ARG A 115 -0.38 2.27 19.48
N GLN A 116 -0.18 3.57 19.32
CA GLN A 116 0.60 4.10 18.19
C GLN A 116 2.01 3.50 18.16
N ASN A 117 2.67 3.38 19.31
CA ASN A 117 4.02 2.80 19.39
C ASN A 117 4.03 1.31 19.03
N GLN A 118 2.99 0.56 19.41
CA GLN A 118 2.85 -0.85 19.04
C GLN A 118 2.74 -1.04 17.52
N LEU A 119 1.92 -0.22 16.85
CA LEU A 119 1.85 -0.22 15.39
C LEU A 119 3.22 0.05 14.76
N ILE A 120 3.97 1.01 15.29
CA ILE A 120 5.32 1.32 14.80
C ILE A 120 6.28 0.14 15.00
N LEU A 121 6.20 -0.57 16.13
CA LEU A 121 6.99 -1.78 16.36
C LEU A 121 6.65 -2.90 15.37
N ASP A 122 5.41 -2.96 14.91
CA ASP A 122 4.91 -3.90 13.91
C ASP A 122 5.11 -3.38 12.47
N ASP A 123 6.07 -2.48 12.25
CA ASP A 123 6.43 -1.88 10.96
C ASP A 123 5.29 -1.13 10.24
N TRP A 124 4.27 -0.68 10.97
CA TRP A 124 3.25 0.20 10.41
C TRP A 124 3.76 1.62 10.26
N ILE A 125 3.39 2.24 9.14
CA ILE A 125 3.51 3.68 8.95
C ILE A 125 2.23 4.31 9.50
N VAL A 126 2.34 5.02 10.62
CA VAL A 126 1.18 5.69 11.23
C VAL A 126 1.18 7.17 10.87
N VAL A 127 0.08 7.64 10.27
CA VAL A 127 -0.16 9.05 9.97
C VAL A 127 -1.50 9.46 10.55
N ARG A 128 -1.57 10.67 11.11
CA ARG A 128 -2.77 11.16 11.78
C ARG A 128 -3.10 12.55 11.25
N PHE A 129 -4.36 12.79 10.92
CA PHE A 129 -4.85 14.10 10.50
C PHE A 129 -5.87 14.59 11.51
N SER A 130 -5.82 15.87 11.88
CA SER A 130 -6.95 16.43 12.61
C SER A 130 -8.12 16.66 11.67
N TYR A 131 -9.34 16.56 12.20
CA TYR A 131 -10.56 16.92 11.48
C TYR A 131 -10.47 18.33 10.88
N ASP A 132 -9.92 19.28 11.65
CA ASP A 132 -9.77 20.67 11.22
C ASP A 132 -8.77 20.79 10.05
N ASP A 133 -7.69 20.00 10.03
CA ASP A 133 -6.74 19.99 8.90
C ASP A 133 -7.38 19.50 7.61
N ILE A 134 -8.21 18.45 7.69
CA ILE A 134 -8.95 17.92 6.54
C ILE A 134 -9.92 18.96 6.01
N ARG A 135 -10.67 19.62 6.91
CA ARG A 135 -11.72 20.58 6.54
C ARG A 135 -11.15 21.89 6.02
N GLU A 136 -10.16 22.46 6.70
CA GLU A 136 -9.69 23.83 6.49
C GLU A 136 -8.47 23.88 5.58
N ARG A 137 -7.65 22.82 5.56
CA ARG A 137 -6.38 22.77 4.82
C ARG A 137 -6.25 21.51 3.96
N PRO A 138 -7.27 21.12 3.17
CA PRO A 138 -7.28 19.85 2.44
C PRO A 138 -6.11 19.70 1.46
N ARG A 139 -5.66 20.79 0.83
CA ARG A 139 -4.51 20.75 -0.09
C ARG A 139 -3.20 20.36 0.61
N GLN A 140 -3.00 20.75 1.87
CA GLN A 140 -1.81 20.37 2.64
C GLN A 140 -1.85 18.87 2.95
N CYS A 141 -3.00 18.36 3.37
CA CYS A 141 -3.22 16.93 3.61
C CYS A 141 -3.01 16.11 2.31
N GLN A 142 -3.49 16.62 1.18
CA GLN A 142 -3.29 15.99 -0.13
C GLN A 142 -1.81 15.90 -0.51
N GLN A 143 -1.08 17.01 -0.37
CA GLN A 143 0.36 17.04 -0.65
C GLN A 143 1.14 16.07 0.23
N PHE A 144 0.78 15.97 1.51
CA PHE A 144 1.40 15.02 2.42
C PHE A 144 1.18 13.57 1.95
N ILE A 145 -0.07 13.18 1.63
CA ILE A 145 -0.35 11.83 1.14
C ILE A 145 0.37 11.56 -0.19
N GLN A 146 0.39 12.52 -1.12
CA GLN A 146 1.14 12.38 -2.37
C GLN A 146 2.63 12.17 -2.14
N GLN A 147 3.24 12.94 -1.24
CA GLN A 147 4.66 12.79 -0.90
C GLN A 147 4.94 11.47 -0.17
N LEU A 148 4.05 11.04 0.72
CA LEU A 148 4.15 9.76 1.41
C LEU A 148 4.12 8.60 0.40
N LEU A 149 3.07 8.54 -0.42
CA LEU A 149 2.93 7.49 -1.44
C LEU A 149 4.07 7.57 -2.47
N GLY A 150 4.50 8.78 -2.85
CA GLY A 150 5.66 8.99 -3.72
C GLY A 150 6.97 8.51 -3.10
N LYS A 151 7.15 8.67 -1.79
CA LYS A 151 8.34 8.17 -1.06
C LYS A 151 8.36 6.64 -0.99
N LEU A 152 7.21 6.02 -0.72
CA LEU A 152 7.09 4.57 -0.53
C LEU A 152 7.07 3.84 -1.88
N TYR A 153 6.29 4.32 -2.84
CA TYR A 153 6.01 3.64 -4.10
C TYR A 153 6.66 4.31 -5.31
N GLY A 154 7.05 5.59 -5.26
CA GLY A 154 7.75 6.27 -6.36
C GLY A 154 6.94 6.42 -7.65
N ILE A 155 7.36 7.36 -8.50
CA ILE A 155 6.93 7.38 -9.91
C ILE A 155 7.78 6.32 -10.64
N GLY A 156 7.18 5.18 -10.99
CA GLY A 156 7.83 4.14 -11.79
C GLY A 156 8.56 3.03 -11.03
N ARG A 157 8.21 2.75 -9.77
CA ARG A 157 8.53 1.42 -9.19
C ARG A 157 7.47 0.44 -9.65
N VAL A 158 7.88 -0.48 -10.50
CA VAL A 158 7.03 -1.60 -10.91
C VAL A 158 7.08 -2.63 -9.78
N ASP A 159 5.92 -2.90 -9.20
CA ASP A 159 5.80 -3.85 -8.10
C ASP A 159 5.98 -5.28 -8.62
N ALA A 160 6.77 -6.12 -7.95
CA ALA A 160 6.95 -7.52 -8.33
C ALA A 160 5.63 -8.31 -8.26
N LEU A 161 4.67 -7.82 -7.47
CA LEU A 161 3.29 -8.33 -7.38
C LEU A 161 2.42 -7.92 -8.57
N GLU A 162 2.53 -6.69 -9.07
CA GLU A 162 1.88 -6.26 -10.33
C GLU A 162 2.41 -7.05 -11.53
N LEU A 163 3.66 -7.49 -11.47
CA LEU A 163 4.30 -8.31 -12.50
C LEU A 163 4.02 -9.82 -12.39
N GLN A 164 3.20 -10.25 -11.42
CA GLN A 164 2.88 -11.66 -11.18
C GLN A 164 4.12 -12.58 -11.11
N LEU A 165 5.24 -12.08 -10.56
CA LEU A 165 6.48 -12.84 -10.51
C LEU A 165 6.36 -13.96 -9.46
N SER A 166 6.57 -15.21 -9.91
CA SER A 166 6.69 -16.37 -9.00
C SER A 166 7.78 -16.14 -7.94
N ALA A 167 7.67 -16.83 -6.79
CA ALA A 167 8.66 -16.74 -5.71
C ALA A 167 10.10 -16.97 -6.20
N THR A 168 10.30 -17.94 -7.09
CA THR A 168 11.61 -18.25 -7.68
C THR A 168 12.14 -17.14 -8.58
N ALA A 169 11.27 -16.48 -9.35
CA ALA A 169 11.67 -15.33 -10.17
C ALA A 169 12.06 -14.12 -9.32
N ARG A 170 11.36 -13.91 -8.18
CA ARG A 170 11.74 -12.90 -7.19
C ARG A 170 13.09 -13.20 -6.56
N GLU A 171 13.34 -14.45 -6.19
CA GLU A 171 14.66 -14.87 -5.68
C GLU A 171 15.79 -14.68 -6.71
N LEU A 172 15.54 -14.97 -7.98
CA LEU A 172 16.50 -14.69 -9.06
C LEU A 172 16.87 -13.21 -9.08
N LEU A 173 15.87 -12.30 -9.05
CA LEU A 173 16.10 -10.87 -9.00
C LEU A 173 16.82 -10.43 -7.70
N ARG A 174 16.47 -10.99 -6.54
CA ARG A 174 17.13 -10.67 -5.26
C ARG A 174 18.60 -11.06 -5.31
N TRP A 175 18.90 -12.24 -5.84
CA TRP A 175 20.26 -12.68 -6.06
C TRP A 175 21.00 -11.79 -7.05
N ALA A 176 20.41 -11.54 -8.24
CA ALA A 176 21.04 -10.73 -9.27
C ALA A 176 21.35 -9.30 -8.77
N LYS A 177 20.52 -8.74 -7.88
CA LYS A 177 20.75 -7.42 -7.27
C LYS A 177 21.90 -7.37 -6.27
N ARG A 178 22.28 -8.52 -5.69
CA ARG A 178 23.45 -8.64 -4.82
C ARG A 178 24.76 -8.69 -5.61
N LEU A 179 24.69 -8.94 -6.92
CA LEU A 179 25.85 -8.82 -7.80
C LEU A 179 26.18 -7.33 -8.00
N GLU A 180 27.43 -7.03 -8.33
CA GLU A 180 27.82 -5.65 -8.66
C GLU A 180 26.97 -5.10 -9.81
N ARG A 181 26.71 -3.80 -9.83
CA ARG A 181 25.72 -3.16 -10.73
C ARG A 181 25.95 -3.45 -12.22
N GLU A 182 27.20 -3.68 -12.62
CA GLU A 182 27.58 -3.98 -14.01
C GLU A 182 27.80 -5.49 -14.25
N ALA A 183 27.64 -6.33 -13.24
CA ALA A 183 27.88 -7.76 -13.36
C ALA A 183 26.88 -8.43 -14.31
N THR A 184 27.39 -9.36 -15.11
CA THR A 184 26.59 -10.19 -16.01
C THR A 184 26.49 -11.60 -15.46
N PHE A 185 25.35 -12.26 -15.69
CA PHE A 185 25.14 -13.66 -15.30
C PHE A 185 24.54 -14.46 -16.45
N GLY A 186 24.87 -15.74 -16.52
CA GLY A 186 24.36 -16.67 -17.52
C GLY A 186 23.34 -17.68 -16.96
N PRO A 187 22.70 -18.48 -17.84
CA PRO A 187 21.79 -19.55 -17.40
C PRO A 187 22.39 -20.51 -16.38
N LYS A 188 23.68 -20.87 -16.53
CA LYS A 188 24.38 -21.77 -15.60
C LYS A 188 24.54 -21.19 -14.19
N ASP A 189 24.71 -19.88 -14.07
CA ASP A 189 24.82 -19.22 -12.77
C ASP A 189 23.46 -19.27 -12.04
N VAL A 190 22.37 -19.07 -12.79
CA VAL A 190 20.99 -19.16 -12.29
C VAL A 190 20.68 -20.59 -11.82
N GLU A 191 21.03 -21.61 -12.62
CA GLU A 191 20.87 -23.02 -12.26
C GLU A 191 21.57 -23.34 -10.94
N LYS A 192 22.83 -22.93 -10.81
CA LYS A 192 23.66 -23.17 -9.62
C LYS A 192 23.10 -22.45 -8.40
N GLN A 193 22.72 -21.18 -8.55
CA GLN A 193 22.30 -20.37 -7.42
C GLN A 193 20.92 -20.78 -6.88
N LEU A 194 19.96 -21.01 -7.77
CA LEU A 194 18.58 -21.33 -7.40
C LEU A 194 18.34 -22.84 -7.27
N ARG A 195 19.33 -23.67 -7.63
CA ARG A 195 19.25 -25.14 -7.61
C ARG A 195 18.07 -25.66 -8.42
N ILE A 196 17.90 -25.14 -9.63
CA ILE A 196 16.83 -25.49 -10.56
C ILE A 196 17.38 -26.06 -11.88
N SER A 197 16.53 -26.77 -12.63
CA SER A 197 16.91 -27.31 -13.93
C SER A 197 17.19 -26.20 -14.96
N HIS A 198 18.03 -26.48 -15.96
CA HIS A 198 18.32 -25.56 -17.08
C HIS A 198 17.04 -25.06 -17.78
N CYS A 199 16.06 -25.95 -18.03
CA CYS A 199 14.79 -25.56 -18.66
C CYS A 199 14.02 -24.55 -17.80
N THR A 200 13.97 -24.77 -16.49
CA THR A 200 13.32 -23.87 -15.53
C THR A 200 14.05 -22.53 -15.43
N ALA A 201 15.38 -22.54 -15.42
CA ALA A 201 16.19 -21.31 -15.42
C ALA A 201 15.89 -20.44 -16.65
N LEU A 202 15.84 -21.05 -17.84
CA LEU A 202 15.48 -20.33 -19.07
C LEU A 202 14.07 -19.76 -19.03
N LYS A 203 13.08 -20.48 -18.47
CA LYS A 203 11.71 -19.99 -18.30
C LYS A 203 11.67 -18.70 -17.47
N TYR A 204 12.40 -18.65 -16.35
CA TYR A 204 12.43 -17.45 -15.51
C TYR A 204 13.23 -16.31 -16.13
N LEU A 205 14.34 -16.59 -16.81
CA LEU A 205 15.08 -15.57 -17.56
C LEU A 205 14.20 -14.96 -18.65
N GLN A 206 13.44 -15.77 -19.38
CA GLN A 206 12.51 -15.29 -20.40
C GLN A 206 11.39 -14.43 -19.79
N LEU A 207 10.83 -14.84 -18.65
CA LEU A 207 9.84 -14.05 -17.92
C LEU A 207 10.40 -12.67 -17.55
N LEU A 208 11.62 -12.61 -17.00
CA LEU A 208 12.26 -11.35 -16.61
C LEU A 208 12.60 -10.45 -17.81
N LEU A 209 12.95 -11.03 -18.97
CA LEU A 209 13.13 -10.30 -20.23
C LEU A 209 11.80 -9.68 -20.71
N GLN A 210 10.71 -10.45 -20.67
CA GLN A 210 9.37 -9.97 -21.08
C GLN A 210 8.94 -8.76 -20.24
N HIS A 211 9.25 -8.78 -18.95
CA HIS A 211 9.01 -7.68 -18.03
C HIS A 211 10.08 -6.57 -18.06
N LYS A 212 11.08 -6.67 -18.95
CA LYS A 212 12.18 -5.69 -19.12
C LYS A 212 13.00 -5.47 -17.85
N LEU A 213 13.07 -6.47 -16.98
CA LEU A 213 13.83 -6.44 -15.72
C LEU A 213 15.29 -6.85 -15.95
N ILE A 214 15.52 -7.68 -16.95
CA ILE A 214 16.87 -7.99 -17.41
C ILE A 214 16.97 -7.68 -18.90
N GLU A 215 18.20 -7.46 -19.37
CA GLU A 215 18.51 -7.28 -20.77
C GLU A 215 19.67 -8.19 -21.18
N GLN A 216 19.77 -8.44 -22.50
CA GLN A 216 20.86 -9.21 -23.07
C GLN A 216 22.17 -8.42 -22.95
N ALA A 217 23.14 -9.00 -22.24
CA ALA A 217 24.49 -8.43 -22.12
C ALA A 217 25.45 -8.97 -23.19
N SER A 218 25.25 -10.21 -23.67
CA SER A 218 26.08 -10.77 -24.74
C SER A 218 25.41 -11.89 -25.54
N GLY A 219 25.97 -12.16 -26.73
CA GLY A 219 25.46 -13.11 -27.71
C GLY A 219 24.79 -12.40 -28.90
N LYS A 220 24.71 -13.07 -30.06
CA LYS A 220 23.98 -12.54 -31.24
C LYS A 220 22.88 -13.51 -31.69
N GLN A 221 23.23 -14.78 -31.91
CA GLN A 221 22.27 -15.83 -32.26
C GLN A 221 21.62 -16.50 -31.05
N ARG A 222 22.33 -16.55 -29.91
CA ARG A 222 21.84 -17.05 -28.62
C ARG A 222 22.35 -16.14 -27.52
N ILE A 223 21.46 -15.73 -26.61
CA ILE A 223 21.82 -14.93 -25.45
C ILE A 223 22.71 -15.77 -24.54
N ARG A 224 23.93 -15.28 -24.26
CA ARG A 224 24.90 -15.97 -23.40
C ARG A 224 24.92 -15.42 -21.98
N SER A 225 24.62 -14.14 -21.83
CA SER A 225 24.57 -13.48 -20.53
C SER A 225 23.53 -12.38 -20.50
N TYR A 226 23.08 -12.09 -19.28
CA TYR A 226 22.08 -11.10 -18.95
C TYR A 226 22.66 -10.10 -17.95
N ARG A 227 22.09 -8.88 -17.93
CA ARG A 227 22.32 -7.92 -16.84
C ARG A 227 21.01 -7.32 -16.36
N LEU A 228 21.01 -6.76 -15.16
CA LEU A 228 19.87 -6.03 -14.62
C LEU A 228 19.68 -4.69 -15.35
N THR A 229 18.43 -4.37 -15.69
CA THR A 229 18.08 -3.05 -16.21
C THR A 229 17.93 -2.04 -15.06
N ALA A 230 17.90 -0.75 -15.41
CA ALA A 230 17.56 0.30 -14.44
C ALA A 230 16.15 0.12 -13.83
N LEU A 231 15.24 -0.56 -14.56
CA LEU A 231 13.91 -0.91 -14.07
C LEU A 231 13.99 -1.93 -12.94
N ALA A 232 14.75 -3.01 -13.11
CA ALA A 232 14.91 -4.01 -12.07
C ALA A 232 15.59 -3.46 -10.81
N ALA A 233 16.55 -2.54 -10.95
CA ALA A 233 17.16 -1.87 -9.81
C ALA A 233 16.12 -1.15 -8.93
N ARG A 234 15.00 -0.70 -9.51
CA ARG A 234 13.91 0.03 -8.83
C ARG A 234 12.77 -0.87 -8.34
N THR A 235 12.69 -2.11 -8.81
CA THR A 235 11.68 -3.10 -8.37
C THR A 235 11.82 -3.38 -6.87
N VAL A 236 10.72 -3.48 -6.14
CA VAL A 236 10.71 -3.94 -4.74
C VAL A 236 10.40 -5.45 -4.76
N LEU A 237 11.16 -6.27 -4.02
CA LEU A 237 11.13 -7.74 -4.13
C LEU A 237 10.69 -8.46 -2.86
#